data_AF-A0A3D5Y0X5-F1
#
_entry.id   AF-A0A3D5Y0X5-F1
#
_cell.length_a   1.000
_cell.length_b   1.000
_cell.length_c   1.000
_cell.angle_alpha   90.00
_cell.angle_beta   90.00
_cell.angle_gamma   90.00
#
_symmetry.space_group_name_H-M   'P 1'
#
loop_
_entity.id
_entity.type
_entity.pdbx_description
1 polymer ?
#
loop_
_entity_poly.entity_id
_entity_poly.type
_entity_poly.pdbx_seq_one_letter_code
_entity_poly.pdbx_strand_id
1 'polypeptide(L)'
;TAGLANPKGFIPVDAHYRHPDFPDIYAAGVAVALPPVEETPVPVNFPKTGHMTEQMARIAARNIAARVTGGEQTTHDLMVECIMDMGDKAAHVRADPVRPPRNISEMSAGRHWLWAKRFFANYYLWKIKRGVTRSPTWVW
;
A
#
# COMPACT_ATOMS: atom_id res chain seq x y z
N THR A 1 7.81 0.80 -22.87
CA THR A 1 8.24 1.88 -21.95
C THR A 1 9.73 1.75 -21.66
N ALA A 2 10.58 1.82 -22.68
CA ALA A 2 12.03 1.75 -22.48
C ALA A 2 12.48 2.99 -21.70
N GLY A 3 13.25 2.79 -20.62
CA GLY A 3 13.74 3.87 -19.74
C GLY A 3 12.84 4.23 -18.56
N LEU A 4 11.53 3.91 -18.60
CA LEU A 4 10.59 4.29 -17.52
C LEU A 4 10.33 3.17 -16.49
N ALA A 5 10.41 1.92 -16.92
CA ALA A 5 10.14 0.75 -16.08
C ALA A 5 11.34 -0.19 -16.09
N ASN A 6 11.45 -1.01 -15.04
CA ASN A 6 12.42 -2.08 -14.97
C ASN A 6 12.10 -3.21 -15.99
N PRO A 7 12.96 -4.22 -16.18
CA PRO A 7 12.72 -5.31 -17.15
C PRO A 7 11.42 -6.10 -16.91
N LYS A 8 10.84 -6.02 -15.70
CA LYS A 8 9.56 -6.66 -15.33
C LYS A 8 8.35 -5.74 -15.51
N GLY A 9 8.55 -4.52 -16.03
CA GLY A 9 7.47 -3.54 -16.28
C GLY A 9 7.03 -2.75 -15.05
N PHE A 10 7.73 -2.83 -13.92
CA PHE A 10 7.43 -2.03 -12.72
C PHE A 10 8.23 -0.72 -12.70
N ILE A 11 7.63 0.33 -12.17
CA ILE A 11 8.19 1.68 -12.14
C ILE A 11 9.09 1.84 -10.89
N PRO A 12 10.40 2.13 -11.04
CA PRO A 12 11.27 2.41 -9.91
C PRO A 12 10.88 3.73 -9.26
N VAL A 13 10.90 3.76 -7.93
CA VAL A 13 10.58 4.96 -7.14
C VAL A 13 11.53 5.13 -5.97
N ASP A 14 11.76 6.38 -5.57
CA ASP A 14 12.41 6.76 -4.32
C ASP A 14 11.44 6.64 -3.11
N ALA A 15 11.91 6.99 -1.92
CA ALA A 15 11.09 6.99 -0.69
C ALA A 15 9.88 7.95 -0.76
N HIS A 16 9.86 8.88 -1.71
CA HIS A 16 8.78 9.84 -1.93
C HIS A 16 7.78 9.38 -3.00
N TYR A 17 7.93 8.14 -3.49
CA TYR A 17 7.15 7.54 -4.57
C TYR A 17 7.32 8.23 -5.93
N ARG A 18 8.47 8.87 -6.15
CA ARG A 18 8.84 9.57 -7.38
C ARG A 18 9.89 8.78 -8.15
N HIS A 19 9.82 8.82 -9.47
CA HIS A 19 10.83 8.20 -10.32
C HIS A 19 12.20 8.89 -10.15
N PRO A 20 13.31 8.14 -10.00
CA PRO A 20 14.65 8.72 -9.78
C PRO A 20 15.11 9.61 -10.95
N ASP A 21 14.88 9.18 -12.20
CA ASP A 21 15.34 9.90 -13.39
C ASP A 21 14.30 10.89 -13.98
N PHE A 22 13.04 10.81 -13.56
CA PHE A 22 11.94 11.61 -14.09
C PHE A 22 11.19 12.29 -12.95
N PRO A 23 11.58 13.52 -12.55
CA PRO A 23 11.14 14.13 -11.30
C PRO A 23 9.64 14.47 -11.24
N ASP A 24 8.95 14.45 -12.38
CA ASP A 24 7.51 14.73 -12.49
C ASP A 24 6.67 13.44 -12.60
N ILE A 25 7.32 12.27 -12.56
CA ILE A 25 6.65 10.97 -12.60
C ILE A 25 6.59 10.37 -11.20
N TYR A 26 5.39 9.97 -10.80
CA TYR A 26 5.12 9.28 -9.55
C TYR A 26 4.41 7.95 -9.83
N ALA A 27 4.59 6.97 -8.96
CA ALA A 27 3.90 5.69 -9.07
C ALA A 27 3.42 5.20 -7.71
N ALA A 28 2.27 4.52 -7.70
CA ALA A 28 1.67 3.94 -6.51
C ALA A 28 1.03 2.58 -6.83
N GLY A 29 0.84 1.78 -5.79
CA GLY A 29 0.21 0.46 -5.87
C GLY A 29 1.06 -0.60 -6.56
N VAL A 30 0.40 -1.53 -7.25
CA VAL A 30 1.05 -2.70 -7.86
C VAL A 30 2.09 -2.32 -8.91
N ALA A 31 1.96 -1.15 -9.55
CA ALA A 31 2.90 -0.68 -10.57
C ALA A 31 4.30 -0.37 -10.02
N VAL A 32 4.45 -0.17 -8.71
CA VAL A 32 5.72 0.20 -8.09
C VAL A 32 6.69 -0.98 -8.05
N ALA A 33 7.93 -0.73 -8.45
CA ALA A 33 9.03 -1.68 -8.33
C ALA A 33 9.48 -1.73 -6.87
N LEU A 34 9.16 -2.83 -6.19
CA LEU A 34 9.69 -3.16 -4.87
C LEU A 34 10.52 -4.44 -4.97
N PRO A 35 11.81 -4.42 -4.57
CA PRO A 35 12.65 -5.61 -4.62
C PRO A 35 12.16 -6.68 -3.63
N PRO A 36 12.43 -7.97 -3.90
CA PRO A 36 12.21 -9.03 -2.92
C PRO A 36 12.92 -8.74 -1.59
N VAL A 37 12.32 -9.19 -0.49
CA VAL A 37 12.93 -9.07 0.86
C VAL A 37 14.11 -10.03 0.99
N GLU A 38 14.00 -11.22 0.40
CA GLU A 38 15.02 -12.25 0.35
C GLU A 38 14.89 -13.05 -0.94
N GLU A 39 15.95 -13.75 -1.32
CA GLU A 39 15.88 -14.73 -2.40
C GLU A 39 15.26 -16.03 -1.89
N THR A 40 14.39 -16.61 -2.69
CA THR A 40 13.66 -17.85 -2.37
C THR A 40 13.93 -18.88 -3.47
N PRO A 41 13.93 -20.20 -3.17
CA PRO A 41 14.22 -21.23 -4.16
C PRO A 41 13.30 -21.18 -5.40
N VAL A 42 12.04 -20.79 -5.18
CA VAL A 42 11.09 -20.45 -6.24
C VAL A 42 10.86 -18.94 -6.19
N PRO A 43 11.13 -18.19 -7.28
CA PRO A 43 11.05 -16.73 -7.26
C PRO A 43 9.67 -16.20 -6.86
N VAL A 44 9.56 -15.69 -5.63
CA VAL A 44 8.38 -14.99 -5.12
C VAL A 44 8.76 -13.62 -4.56
N ASN A 45 7.76 -12.74 -4.43
CA ASN A 45 7.94 -11.42 -3.83
C ASN A 45 6.71 -11.08 -2.96
N PHE A 46 6.87 -10.15 -2.03
CA PHE A 46 5.80 -9.73 -1.13
C PHE A 46 4.68 -8.97 -1.88
N PRO A 47 3.43 -9.04 -1.38
CA PRO A 47 2.28 -8.44 -2.04
C PRO A 47 2.25 -6.91 -1.91
N LYS A 48 1.60 -6.23 -2.87
CA LYS A 48 1.23 -4.80 -2.76
C LYS A 48 -0.28 -4.73 -2.50
N THR A 49 -0.67 -4.62 -1.24
CA THR A 49 -2.10 -4.67 -0.85
C THR A 49 -2.83 -3.35 -1.11
N GLY A 50 -4.15 -3.36 -0.94
CA GLY A 50 -4.97 -2.14 -1.00
C GLY A 50 -4.56 -1.10 0.05
N HIS A 51 -4.29 -1.53 1.29
CA HIS A 51 -3.84 -0.63 2.35
C HIS A 51 -2.48 0.02 2.02
N MET A 52 -1.53 -0.77 1.53
CA MET A 52 -0.25 -0.24 1.06
C MET A 52 -0.46 0.75 -0.09
N THR A 53 -1.32 0.42 -1.05
CA THR A 53 -1.60 1.28 -2.20
C THR A 53 -2.18 2.64 -1.79
N GLU A 54 -3.09 2.68 -0.80
CA GLU A 54 -3.61 3.95 -0.25
C GLU A 54 -2.50 4.80 0.38
N GLN A 55 -1.60 4.17 1.15
CA GLN A 55 -0.45 4.84 1.75
C GLN A 55 0.49 5.42 0.69
N MET A 56 0.85 4.63 -0.33
CA MET A 56 1.69 5.07 -1.45
C MET A 56 1.07 6.26 -2.19
N ALA A 57 -0.23 6.16 -2.51
CA ALA A 57 -0.95 7.22 -3.21
C ALA A 57 -1.02 8.51 -2.37
N ARG A 58 -1.21 8.39 -1.04
CA ARG A 58 -1.23 9.52 -0.13
C ARG A 58 0.12 10.22 -0.05
N ILE A 59 1.22 9.46 0.02
CA ILE A 59 2.59 10.03 0.02
C ILE A 59 2.85 10.74 -1.31
N ALA A 60 2.62 10.06 -2.43
CA ALA A 60 2.83 10.63 -3.77
C ALA A 60 2.03 11.92 -3.96
N ALA A 61 0.72 11.92 -3.69
CA ALA A 61 -0.14 13.08 -3.84
C ALA A 61 0.31 14.28 -2.97
N ARG A 62 0.70 14.02 -1.72
CA ARG A 62 1.24 15.06 -0.82
C ARG A 62 2.55 15.64 -1.34
N ASN A 63 3.44 14.79 -1.85
CA ASN A 63 4.76 15.23 -2.35
C ASN A 63 4.66 15.97 -3.67
N ILE A 64 3.68 15.63 -4.52
CA ILE A 64 3.33 16.40 -5.71
C ILE A 64 2.85 17.80 -5.29
N ALA A 65 1.87 17.87 -4.37
CA ALA A 65 1.35 19.16 -3.88
C ALA A 65 2.47 20.00 -3.25
N ALA A 66 3.30 19.41 -2.39
CA ALA A 66 4.42 20.08 -1.75
C ALA A 66 5.41 20.65 -2.77
N ARG A 67 5.73 19.92 -3.85
CA ARG A 67 6.60 20.46 -4.92
C ARG A 67 5.99 21.67 -5.62
N VAL A 68 4.68 21.62 -5.91
CA VAL A 68 3.98 22.71 -6.59
C VAL A 68 3.92 23.96 -5.72
N THR A 69 3.72 23.80 -4.41
CA THR A 69 3.55 24.92 -3.47
C THR A 69 4.82 25.31 -2.71
N GLY A 70 5.96 24.66 -2.96
CA GLY A 70 7.21 24.89 -2.22
C GLY A 70 7.20 24.38 -0.76
N GLY A 71 6.37 23.40 -0.44
CA GLY A 71 6.27 22.77 0.88
C GLY A 71 7.27 21.63 1.10
N GLU A 72 7.31 21.13 2.34
CA GLU A 72 8.14 19.99 2.74
C GLU A 72 7.57 18.66 2.22
N GLN A 73 8.43 17.78 1.72
CA GLN A 73 8.06 16.43 1.29
C GLN A 73 8.01 15.46 2.47
N THR A 74 7.12 14.48 2.39
CA THR A 74 6.88 13.49 3.44
C THR A 74 7.14 12.08 2.94
N THR A 75 7.58 11.21 3.84
CA THR A 75 7.74 9.77 3.59
C THR A 75 7.54 9.01 4.90
N HIS A 76 7.14 7.75 4.82
CA HIS A 76 7.11 6.83 5.95
C HIS A 76 7.22 5.39 5.45
N ASP A 77 7.61 4.47 6.33
CA ASP A 77 7.51 3.05 6.04
C ASP A 77 6.06 2.62 5.84
N LEU A 78 5.86 1.60 5.00
CA LEU A 78 4.53 1.07 4.74
C LEU A 78 4.14 0.07 5.82
N MET A 79 2.90 0.17 6.30
CA MET A 79 2.25 -0.90 7.07
C MET A 79 1.29 -1.69 6.19
N VAL A 80 0.93 -2.91 6.62
CA VAL A 80 -0.07 -3.73 5.95
C VAL A 80 -1.12 -4.23 6.92
N GLU A 81 -2.35 -4.22 6.45
CA GLU A 81 -3.46 -4.89 7.10
C GLU A 81 -4.26 -5.64 6.03
N CYS A 82 -4.58 -6.91 6.32
CA CYS A 82 -5.29 -7.78 5.39
C CYS A 82 -6.31 -8.63 6.13
N ILE A 83 -7.54 -8.67 5.61
CA ILE A 83 -8.58 -9.58 6.08
C ILE A 83 -8.90 -10.60 4.97
N MET A 84 -8.68 -11.88 5.28
CA MET A 84 -8.89 -13.05 4.43
C MET A 84 -10.17 -13.78 4.87
N ASP A 85 -11.20 -13.72 4.02
CA ASP A 85 -12.48 -14.40 4.23
C ASP A 85 -12.34 -15.90 3.90
N MET A 86 -12.80 -16.77 4.80
CA MET A 86 -12.78 -18.24 4.65
C MET A 86 -14.20 -18.82 4.54
N GLY A 87 -15.24 -17.99 4.42
CA GLY A 87 -16.64 -18.39 4.33
C GLY A 87 -17.41 -18.18 5.63
N ASP A 88 -17.08 -18.95 6.67
CA ASP A 88 -17.75 -18.92 7.99
C ASP A 88 -17.05 -18.01 9.03
N LYS A 89 -15.74 -17.74 8.82
CA LYS A 89 -14.89 -16.85 9.61
C LYS A 89 -13.89 -16.13 8.70
N ALA A 90 -13.12 -15.21 9.26
CA ALA A 90 -12.01 -14.57 8.55
C ALA A 90 -10.74 -14.49 9.42
N ALA A 91 -9.59 -14.38 8.77
CA ALA A 91 -8.30 -14.13 9.39
C ALA A 91 -7.86 -12.70 9.10
N HIS A 92 -7.37 -12.02 10.11
CA HIS A 92 -6.79 -10.69 10.04
C HIS A 92 -5.29 -10.78 10.28
N VAL A 93 -4.53 -10.10 9.44
CA VAL A 93 -3.08 -10.00 9.50
C VAL A 93 -2.70 -8.54 9.53
N ARG A 94 -1.85 -8.16 10.48
CA ARG A 94 -1.28 -6.81 10.61
C ARG A 94 0.24 -6.90 10.72
N ALA A 95 0.93 -6.12 9.91
CA ALA A 95 2.39 -6.00 9.97
C ALA A 95 2.82 -4.55 9.77
N ASP A 96 3.63 -4.04 10.70
CA ASP A 96 4.13 -2.66 10.70
C ASP A 96 5.56 -2.60 11.24
N PRO A 97 6.56 -2.20 10.44
CA PRO A 97 6.49 -2.06 8.97
C PRO A 97 6.21 -3.39 8.26
N VAL A 98 5.77 -3.33 7.00
CA VAL A 98 5.54 -4.53 6.17
C VAL A 98 6.85 -5.27 5.86
N ARG A 99 7.93 -4.50 5.61
CA ARG A 99 9.28 -5.02 5.41
C ARG A 99 9.96 -5.22 6.76
N PRO A 100 10.66 -6.35 7.00
CA PRO A 100 11.43 -6.56 8.22
C PRO A 100 12.55 -5.52 8.40
N PRO A 101 12.98 -5.25 9.65
CA PRO A 101 12.43 -5.75 10.92
C PRO A 101 11.08 -5.12 11.25
N ARG A 102 10.15 -5.91 11.82
CA ARG A 102 8.78 -5.47 12.12
C ARG A 102 8.63 -5.14 13.60
N ASN A 103 7.96 -4.03 13.89
CA ASN A 103 7.53 -3.69 15.25
C ASN A 103 6.25 -4.45 15.63
N ILE A 104 5.36 -4.66 14.66
CA ILE A 104 4.09 -5.38 14.82
C ILE A 104 4.04 -6.50 13.79
N SER A 105 3.69 -7.70 14.24
CA SER A 105 3.48 -8.88 13.41
C SER A 105 2.41 -9.75 14.06
N GLU A 106 1.15 -9.44 13.78
CA GLU A 106 -0.01 -10.03 14.43
C GLU A 106 -0.88 -10.78 13.41
N MET A 107 -1.43 -11.91 13.85
CA MET A 107 -2.44 -12.66 13.10
C MET A 107 -3.52 -13.12 14.07
N SER A 108 -4.78 -12.88 13.72
CA SER A 108 -5.92 -13.34 14.51
C SER A 108 -7.02 -13.87 13.60
N ALA A 109 -7.85 -14.78 14.11
CA ALA A 109 -8.95 -15.37 13.33
C ALA A 109 -10.24 -15.36 14.14
N GLY A 110 -11.36 -15.08 13.48
CA GLY A 110 -12.65 -15.02 14.14
C GLY A 110 -13.79 -14.59 13.25
N ARG A 111 -15.02 -14.79 13.72
CA ARG A 111 -16.23 -14.36 13.00
C ARG A 111 -16.34 -12.83 12.94
N HIS A 112 -15.85 -12.11 13.94
CA HIS A 112 -15.86 -10.64 13.95
C HIS A 112 -15.08 -10.04 12.77
N TRP A 113 -13.99 -10.67 12.33
CA TRP A 113 -13.26 -10.24 11.14
C TRP A 113 -14.05 -10.43 9.84
N LEU A 114 -14.92 -11.45 9.77
CA LEU A 114 -15.82 -11.62 8.63
C LEU A 114 -16.81 -10.46 8.54
N TRP A 115 -17.38 -10.05 9.67
CA TRP A 115 -18.24 -8.87 9.75
C TRP A 115 -17.47 -7.60 9.37
N ALA A 116 -16.24 -7.43 9.87
CA ALA A 116 -15.38 -6.31 9.51
C ALA A 116 -15.08 -6.27 8.00
N LYS A 117 -14.76 -7.40 7.37
CA LYS A 117 -14.54 -7.49 5.92
C LYS A 117 -15.77 -7.04 5.12
N ARG A 118 -16.95 -7.56 5.47
CA ARG A 118 -18.22 -7.24 4.80
C ARG A 118 -18.57 -5.77 4.96
N PHE A 119 -18.36 -5.21 6.15
CA PHE A 119 -18.54 -3.78 6.39
C PHE A 119 -17.57 -2.95 5.55
N PHE A 120 -16.27 -3.28 5.59
CA PHE A 120 -15.23 -2.58 4.86
C PHE A 120 -15.51 -2.53 3.35
N ALA A 121 -15.94 -3.64 2.76
CA ALA A 121 -16.25 -3.69 1.32
C ALA A 121 -17.34 -2.68 0.92
N ASN A 122 -18.43 -2.62 1.69
CA ASN A 122 -19.53 -1.68 1.45
C ASN A 122 -19.10 -0.23 1.70
N TYR A 123 -18.39 0.01 2.81
CA TYR A 123 -17.86 1.32 3.15
C TYR A 123 -16.90 1.84 2.07
N TYR A 124 -15.98 0.99 1.57
CA TYR A 124 -15.03 1.36 0.54
C TYR A 124 -15.73 1.80 -0.74
N LEU A 125 -16.72 1.03 -1.21
CA LEU A 125 -17.51 1.38 -2.39
C LEU A 125 -18.31 2.68 -2.19
N TRP A 126 -18.94 2.84 -1.03
CA TRP A 126 -19.65 4.09 -0.68
C TRP A 126 -18.72 5.30 -0.72
N LYS A 127 -17.51 5.14 -0.18
CA LYS A 127 -16.48 6.18 -0.10
C LYS A 127 -16.06 6.67 -1.48
N ILE A 128 -15.74 5.72 -2.38
CA ILE A 128 -15.36 6.01 -3.77
C ILE A 128 -16.50 6.70 -4.53
N LYS A 129 -17.76 6.26 -4.36
CA LYS A 129 -18.93 6.89 -4.98
C LYS A 129 -19.14 8.35 -4.58
N ARG A 130 -18.62 8.77 -3.42
CA ARG A 130 -18.78 10.14 -2.90
C ARG A 130 -17.52 11.00 -3.01
N GLY A 131 -16.47 10.49 -3.67
CA GLY A 131 -15.20 11.21 -3.76
C GLY A 131 -14.50 11.44 -2.42
N VAL A 132 -14.85 10.67 -1.39
CA VAL A 132 -14.18 10.77 -0.09
C VAL A 132 -12.84 10.05 -0.21
N THR A 133 -11.74 10.78 -0.06
CA THR A 133 -10.38 10.23 -0.25
C THR A 133 -9.63 9.99 1.05
N ARG A 134 -10.19 10.44 2.18
CA ARG A 134 -9.59 10.29 3.51
C ARG A 134 -10.19 9.08 4.21
N SER A 135 -9.41 8.02 4.34
CA SER A 135 -9.75 6.89 5.21
C SER A 135 -9.54 7.32 6.67
N PRO A 136 -10.53 7.11 7.57
CA PRO A 136 -10.35 7.33 9.00
C PRO A 136 -9.26 6.42 9.57
N THR A 137 -8.62 6.86 10.66
CA THR A 137 -7.61 6.06 11.38
C THR A 137 -8.13 4.75 11.97
N TRP A 138 -9.46 4.56 12.06
CA TRP A 138 -10.08 3.30 12.47
C TRP A 138 -10.38 2.36 11.31
N VAL A 139 -10.30 2.87 10.07
CA VAL A 139 -10.31 2.04 8.88
C VAL A 139 -8.88 1.61 8.56
N TRP A 140 -7.88 2.38 9.01
CA TRP A 140 -6.42 2.15 8.90
C TRP A 140 -5.62 2.92 9.97
#